data_AF-A0A8X6Q1S1-F1
#
_entry.id   AF-A0A8X6Q1S1-F1
#
_cell.length_a   1.000
_cell.length_b   1.000
_cell.length_c   1.000
_cell.angle_alpha   90.00
_cell.angle_beta   90.00
_cell.angle_gamma   90.00
#
_symmetry.space_group_name_H-M   'P 1'
#
loop_
_entity.id
_entity.type
_entity.pdbx_description
1 polymer ?
#
loop_
_entity_poly.entity_id
_entity_poly.type
_entity_poly.pdbx_seq_one_letter_code
_entity_poly.pdbx_strand_id
1 'polypeptide(L)'
;MLVNFVLSKKESIFTEMRRFWELESSGIRGDEIDSGMKDKEGLRVYNESVQLVENRYCVKLPWKEGMQEKLGNNWEVVLRGIKGLVERFKRDPVLYNEYREVVDGYFEEGIVEFCMTE
;
A
#
# COMPACT_ATOMS: atom_id res chain seq x y z
N MET A 1 -6.22 -13.63 -37.31
CA MET A 1 -7.19 -12.52 -37.13
C MET A 1 -7.47 -12.22 -35.64
N LEU A 2 -7.59 -13.24 -34.77
CA LEU A 2 -7.82 -13.05 -33.31
C LEU A 2 -6.62 -12.42 -32.56
N VAL A 3 -5.38 -12.71 -32.96
CA VAL A 3 -4.17 -12.19 -32.30
C VAL A 3 -4.05 -10.66 -32.43
N ASN A 4 -4.38 -10.10 -33.61
CA ASN A 4 -4.36 -8.66 -33.84
C ASN A 4 -5.44 -7.91 -33.03
N PHE A 5 -6.60 -8.54 -32.80
CA PHE A 5 -7.67 -7.94 -32.02
C PHE A 5 -7.31 -7.83 -30.53
N VAL A 6 -6.65 -8.84 -29.96
CA VAL A 6 -6.19 -8.81 -28.57
C VAL A 6 -5.04 -7.81 -28.38
N LEU A 7 -4.11 -7.71 -29.34
CA LEU A 7 -3.01 -6.73 -29.29
C LEU A 7 -3.53 -5.30 -29.41
N SER A 8 -4.44 -5.04 -30.36
CA SER A 8 -5.08 -3.73 -30.55
C SER A 8 -5.86 -3.28 -29.30
N LYS A 9 -6.56 -4.20 -28.62
CA LYS A 9 -7.29 -3.88 -27.38
C LYS A 9 -6.32 -3.61 -26.21
N LYS A 10 -5.18 -4.31 -26.14
CA LYS A 10 -4.13 -4.02 -25.15
C LYS A 10 -3.50 -2.65 -25.38
N GLU A 11 -3.13 -2.32 -26.62
CA GLU A 11 -2.56 -1.00 -26.97
C GLU A 11 -3.54 0.14 -26.66
N SER A 12 -4.85 -0.07 -26.90
CA SER A 12 -5.89 0.90 -26.55
C SER A 12 -5.92 1.20 -25.05
N ILE A 13 -5.87 0.16 -24.21
CA ILE A 13 -5.88 0.31 -22.74
C ILE A 13 -4.62 1.03 -22.27
N PHE A 14 -3.43 0.65 -22.77
CA PHE A 14 -2.19 1.34 -22.42
C PHE A 14 -2.21 2.82 -22.81
N THR A 15 -2.84 3.16 -23.94
CA THR A 15 -2.97 4.55 -24.39
C THR A 15 -3.90 5.37 -23.50
N GLU A 16 -5.03 4.79 -23.08
CA GLU A 16 -5.96 5.46 -22.15
C GLU A 16 -5.36 5.62 -20.76
N MET A 17 -4.68 4.58 -20.24
CA MET A 17 -3.96 4.67 -18.98
C MET A 17 -2.91 5.78 -19.01
N ARG A 18 -2.12 5.86 -20.09
CA ARG A 18 -1.12 6.91 -20.25
C ARG A 18 -1.75 8.31 -20.22
N ARG A 19 -2.83 8.52 -20.97
CA ARG A 19 -3.56 9.80 -20.98
C ARG A 19 -4.12 10.16 -19.61
N PHE A 20 -4.65 9.18 -18.87
CA PHE A 20 -5.15 9.38 -17.51
C PHE A 20 -4.02 9.87 -16.59
N TRP A 21 -2.88 9.19 -16.59
CA TRP A 21 -1.72 9.56 -15.78
C TRP A 21 -1.14 10.93 -16.18
N GLU A 22 -1.10 11.26 -17.47
CA GLU A 22 -0.67 12.57 -17.95
C GLU A 22 -1.58 13.69 -17.44
N LEU A 23 -2.90 13.49 -17.47
CA LEU A 23 -3.88 14.45 -16.95
C LEU A 23 -3.81 14.61 -15.43
N GLU A 24 -3.68 13.51 -14.67
CA GLU A 24 -3.54 13.53 -13.21
C GLU A 24 -2.22 14.21 -12.80
N SER A 25 -1.15 13.95 -13.54
CA SER A 25 0.17 14.54 -13.28
C SER A 25 0.29 16.01 -13.69
N SER A 26 -0.67 16.56 -14.45
CA SER A 26 -0.59 17.93 -14.99
C SER A 26 -0.55 19.03 -13.91
N GLY A 27 -0.93 18.72 -12.66
CA GLY A 27 -0.80 19.63 -11.50
C GLY A 27 0.49 19.44 -10.69
N ILE A 28 1.21 18.34 -10.92
CA ILE A 28 2.48 18.01 -10.28
C ILE A 28 3.58 18.57 -11.20
N ARG A 29 3.96 19.84 -11.02
CA ARG A 29 5.05 20.43 -11.80
C ARG A 29 6.31 19.61 -11.55
N GLY A 30 6.78 18.90 -12.58
CA GLY A 30 8.09 18.24 -12.63
C GLY A 30 9.23 19.24 -12.76
N ASP A 31 9.17 20.36 -12.03
CA ASP A 31 10.42 20.97 -11.58
C ASP A 31 11.01 19.88 -10.70
N GLU A 32 12.13 19.29 -11.14
CA GLU A 32 12.84 18.25 -10.41
C GLU A 32 12.70 18.56 -8.92
N ILE A 33 11.92 17.74 -8.21
CA ILE A 33 12.01 17.74 -6.77
C ILE A 33 13.48 17.45 -6.58
N ASP A 34 14.25 18.47 -6.21
CA ASP A 34 15.63 18.37 -5.77
C ASP A 34 15.55 17.57 -4.47
N SER A 35 15.30 16.29 -4.68
CA SER A 35 15.24 15.23 -3.74
C SER A 35 16.68 15.14 -3.32
N GLY A 36 17.01 15.87 -2.26
CA GLY A 36 18.36 15.89 -1.72
C GLY A 36 18.87 14.45 -1.58
N MET A 37 20.18 14.23 -1.61
CA MET A 37 20.80 12.89 -1.74
C MET A 37 20.15 11.77 -0.89
N LYS A 38 19.55 12.09 0.27
CA LYS A 38 18.81 11.16 1.15
C LYS A 38 17.51 10.61 0.53
N ASP A 39 16.78 11.42 -0.23
CA ASP A 39 15.54 11.00 -0.89
C ASP A 39 15.86 10.07 -2.08
N LYS A 40 17.00 10.30 -2.76
CA LYS A 40 17.52 9.40 -3.79
C LYS A 40 17.93 8.03 -3.22
N GLU A 41 18.52 7.99 -2.03
CA GLU A 41 18.90 6.73 -1.38
C GLU A 41 17.67 5.93 -0.92
N GLY A 42 16.66 6.59 -0.33
CA GLY A 42 15.42 5.92 0.04
C GLY A 42 14.70 5.30 -1.18
N LEU A 43 14.70 6.01 -2.31
CA LEU A 43 14.15 5.52 -3.57
C LEU A 43 14.98 4.37 -4.15
N ARG A 44 16.32 4.43 -4.05
CA ARG A 44 17.22 3.34 -4.44
C ARG A 44 16.93 2.07 -3.64
N VAL A 45 16.88 2.17 -2.31
CA VAL A 45 16.58 1.05 -1.40
C VAL A 45 15.19 0.45 -1.70
N TYR A 46 14.18 1.30 -1.93
CA TYR A 46 12.86 0.85 -2.34
C TYR A 46 12.93 0.02 -3.62
N ASN A 47 13.44 0.60 -4.71
CA ASN A 47 13.49 -0.05 -6.02
C ASN A 47 14.31 -1.34 -6.03
N GLU A 48 15.46 -1.36 -5.36
CA GLU A 48 16.33 -2.55 -5.26
C GLU A 48 15.71 -3.66 -4.39
N SER A 49 14.78 -3.31 -3.49
CA SER A 49 14.16 -4.26 -2.58
C SER A 49 12.87 -4.90 -3.10
N VAL A 50 12.34 -4.43 -4.23
CA VAL A 50 11.12 -4.99 -4.82
C VAL A 50 11.40 -6.41 -5.32
N GLN A 51 10.68 -7.38 -4.77
CA GLN A 51 10.75 -8.78 -5.15
C GLN A 51 9.35 -9.37 -5.26
N LEU A 52 9.14 -10.29 -6.20
CA LEU A 52 7.90 -11.06 -6.30
C LEU A 52 8.08 -12.39 -5.55
N VAL A 53 7.45 -12.51 -4.39
CA VAL A 53 7.46 -13.71 -3.54
C VAL A 53 6.05 -14.27 -3.49
N GLU A 54 5.87 -15.54 -3.87
CA GLU A 54 4.57 -16.22 -3.81
C GLU A 54 3.41 -15.40 -4.43
N ASN A 55 3.68 -14.81 -5.60
CA ASN A 55 2.74 -13.95 -6.34
C ASN A 55 2.38 -12.61 -5.66
N ARG A 56 3.20 -12.14 -4.70
CA ARG A 56 3.06 -10.83 -4.04
C ARG A 56 4.35 -10.02 -4.15
N TYR A 57 4.22 -8.73 -4.37
CA TYR A 57 5.35 -7.82 -4.30
C TYR A 57 5.71 -7.55 -2.84
N CYS A 58 6.90 -7.98 -2.42
CA CYS A 58 7.49 -7.59 -1.15
C CYS A 58 8.51 -6.49 -1.41
N VAL A 59 8.49 -5.47 -0.56
CA VAL A 59 9.40 -4.33 -0.66
C VAL A 59 9.85 -3.92 0.74
N LYS A 60 11.08 -3.42 0.87
CA LYS A 60 11.52 -2.80 2.12
C LYS A 60 10.87 -1.44 2.28
N LEU A 61 10.51 -1.13 3.52
CA LEU A 61 10.05 0.21 3.86
C LEU A 61 11.21 1.20 3.64
N PRO A 62 10.98 2.34 2.96
CA PRO A 62 12.00 3.33 2.64
C PRO A 62 12.32 4.20 3.87
N TRP A 63 12.78 3.58 4.95
CA TRP A 63 13.18 4.30 6.16
C TRP A 63 14.43 5.14 5.88
N LYS A 64 14.46 6.35 6.43
CA LYS A 64 15.71 7.11 6.51
C LYS A 64 16.67 6.38 7.44
N GLU A 65 17.96 6.43 7.12
CA GLU A 65 19.01 5.83 7.93
C GLU A 65 18.93 6.31 9.39
N GLY A 66 19.03 5.37 10.33
CA GLY A 66 18.97 5.67 11.75
C GLY A 66 17.58 5.99 12.31
N MET A 67 16.50 5.90 11.50
CA MET A 67 15.13 6.19 11.99
C MET A 67 14.49 5.00 12.68
N GLN A 68 14.78 3.78 12.22
CA GLN A 68 14.16 2.58 12.78
C GLN A 68 14.53 2.41 14.26
N GLU A 69 15.78 2.69 14.64
CA GLU A 69 16.23 2.63 16.04
C GLU A 69 15.66 3.76 16.91
N LYS A 70 15.13 4.82 16.28
CA LYS A 70 14.49 5.95 16.97
C LYS A 70 12.99 5.75 17.15
N LEU A 71 12.39 4.75 16.51
CA LEU A 71 10.98 4.43 16.71
C LEU A 71 10.79 3.90 18.13
N GLY A 72 10.10 4.69 18.95
CA GLY A 72 9.68 4.26 20.28
C GLY A 72 8.59 3.19 20.20
N ASN A 73 8.39 2.50 21.31
CA ASN A 73 7.27 1.56 21.45
C ASN A 73 5.94 2.34 21.43
N ASN A 74 5.08 2.04 20.46
CA ASN A 74 3.76 2.67 20.29
C ASN A 74 2.59 1.84 20.86
N TRP A 75 2.88 0.83 21.67
CA TRP A 75 1.91 -0.14 22.18
C TRP A 75 0.71 0.51 22.87
N GLU A 76 0.94 1.44 23.79
CA GLU A 76 -0.14 2.05 24.57
C GLU A 76 -1.10 2.88 23.72
N VAL A 77 -0.58 3.54 22.69
CA VAL A 77 -1.37 4.34 21.75
C VAL A 77 -2.24 3.42 20.90
N VAL A 78 -1.65 2.36 20.35
CA VAL A 78 -2.36 1.35 19.55
C VAL A 78 -3.44 0.68 20.40
N LEU A 79 -3.11 0.25 21.62
CA LEU A 79 -4.03 -0.38 22.55
C LEU A 79 -5.22 0.53 22.88
N ARG A 80 -4.97 1.83 23.11
CA ARG A 80 -6.02 2.81 23.37
C ARG A 80 -6.94 2.97 22.15
N GLY A 81 -6.37 3.04 20.95
CA GLY A 81 -7.12 3.08 19.70
C GLY A 81 -8.02 1.86 19.52
N ILE A 82 -7.47 0.66 19.73
CA ILE A 82 -8.21 -0.61 19.64
C ILE A 82 -9.36 -0.65 20.65
N LYS A 83 -9.11 -0.28 21.92
CA LYS A 83 -10.17 -0.22 22.94
C LYS A 83 -11.30 0.74 22.53
N GLY A 84 -10.95 1.91 22.00
CA GLY A 84 -11.93 2.87 21.49
C GLY A 84 -12.74 2.31 20.31
N LEU A 85 -12.09 1.60 19.39
CA LEU A 85 -12.76 0.94 18.26
C LEU A 85 -13.75 -0.13 18.74
N VAL A 86 -13.36 -0.95 19.71
CA VAL A 86 -14.23 -1.97 20.31
C VAL A 86 -15.48 -1.33 20.95
N GLU A 87 -15.33 -0.23 21.68
CA GLU A 87 -16.48 0.48 22.24
C GLU A 87 -17.40 1.09 21.17
N ARG A 88 -16.85 1.52 20.03
CA ARG A 88 -17.67 1.96 18.88
C ARG A 88 -18.46 0.80 18.29
N PHE A 89 -17.84 -0.36 18.10
CA PHE A 89 -18.51 -1.56 17.59
C PHE A 89 -19.65 -2.04 18.50
N LYS A 90 -19.49 -1.91 19.83
CA LYS A 90 -20.57 -2.24 20.78
C LYS A 90 -21.78 -1.31 20.63
N ARG A 91 -21.56 -0.04 20.29
CA ARG A 91 -22.61 0.97 20.14
C ARG A 91 -23.27 0.91 18.76
N ASP A 92 -22.53 0.48 17.74
CA ASP A 92 -22.97 0.39 16.37
C ASP A 92 -22.69 -1.02 15.79
N PRO A 93 -23.64 -1.95 15.93
CA PRO A 93 -23.50 -3.31 15.40
C PRO A 93 -23.45 -3.37 13.87
N VAL A 94 -24.00 -2.37 13.16
CA VAL A 94 -23.96 -2.34 11.69
C VAL A 94 -22.53 -2.06 11.24
N LEU A 95 -21.90 -1.03 11.80
CA LEU A 95 -20.49 -0.72 11.56
C LEU A 95 -19.57 -1.91 11.88
N TYR A 96 -19.87 -2.64 12.95
CA TYR A 96 -19.09 -3.84 13.30
C TYR A 96 -19.19 -4.93 12.23
N ASN A 97 -20.39 -5.20 11.72
CA ASN A 97 -20.58 -6.22 10.70
C ASN A 97 -19.89 -5.82 9.39
N GLU A 98 -20.04 -4.58 8.93
CA GLU A 98 -19.35 -4.07 7.74
C GLU A 98 -17.82 -4.17 7.88
N TYR A 99 -17.28 -3.77 9.04
CA TYR A 99 -15.85 -3.86 9.30
C TYR A 99 -15.36 -5.31 9.31
N ARG A 100 -16.13 -6.21 9.93
CA ARG A 100 -15.82 -7.64 10.00
C ARG A 100 -15.79 -8.25 8.58
N GLU A 101 -16.79 -7.97 7.76
CA GLU A 101 -16.87 -8.49 6.38
C GLU A 101 -15.62 -8.11 5.56
N VAL A 102 -15.13 -6.88 5.71
CA VAL A 102 -13.89 -6.44 5.04
C VAL A 102 -12.67 -7.21 5.54
N VAL A 103 -12.54 -7.38 6.86
CA VAL A 103 -11.41 -8.12 7.46
C VAL A 103 -11.43 -9.59 7.06
N ASP A 104 -12.61 -10.22 7.07
CA ASP A 104 -12.80 -11.60 6.65
C ASP A 104 -12.43 -11.76 5.16
N GLY A 105 -12.82 -10.81 4.30
CA GLY A 105 -12.37 -10.77 2.90
C GLY A 105 -10.84 -10.71 2.76
N TYR A 106 -10.15 -9.92 3.59
CA TYR A 106 -8.68 -9.91 3.60
C TYR A 106 -8.07 -11.24 4.04
N PHE A 107 -8.72 -11.99 4.94
CA PHE A 107 -8.28 -13.34 5.31
C PHE A 107 -8.44 -14.30 4.14
N GLU A 108 -9.56 -14.26 3.43
CA GLU A 108 -9.82 -15.11 2.26
C GLU A 108 -8.84 -14.83 1.11
N GLU A 109 -8.49 -13.56 0.89
CA GLU A 109 -7.45 -13.15 -0.07
C GLU A 109 -6.01 -13.42 0.44
N GLY A 110 -5.90 -13.86 1.70
CA GLY A 110 -4.64 -14.12 2.41
C GLY A 110 -3.82 -12.86 2.68
N ILE A 111 -4.38 -11.66 2.55
CA ILE A 111 -3.70 -10.38 2.78
C ILE A 111 -3.31 -10.25 4.25
N VAL A 112 -4.16 -10.75 5.15
CA VAL A 112 -3.91 -10.82 6.58
C VAL A 112 -3.82 -12.26 7.05
N GLU A 113 -3.04 -12.49 8.10
CA GLU A 113 -2.87 -13.79 8.73
C GLU A 113 -3.00 -13.66 10.25
N PHE A 114 -3.26 -14.79 10.92
CA PHE A 114 -3.24 -14.80 12.38
C PHE A 114 -1.81 -14.63 12.87
N CYS A 115 -1.59 -13.61 13.70
CA CYS A 115 -0.34 -13.47 14.41
C CYS A 115 -0.29 -14.56 15.50
N MET A 116 0.49 -15.62 15.27
CA MET A 116 0.76 -16.61 16.30
C MET A 116 1.61 -15.94 17.39
N THR A 117 1.06 -15.77 18.59
CA THR A 117 1.87 -15.41 19.76
C THR A 117 2.62 -16.65 20.24
N GLU A 118 3.94 -16.68 20.07
CA GLU A 118 4.85 -17.54 20.84
C GLU A 118 4.97 -17.05 22.29
#